data_AF-A0A7T5RQ94-F1
#
_entry.id   AF-A0A7T5RQ94-F1
#
_cell.length_a   1.000
_cell.length_b   1.000
_cell.length_c   1.000
_cell.angle_alpha   90.00
_cell.angle_beta   90.00
_cell.angle_gamma   90.00
#
_symmetry.space_group_name_H-M   'P 1'
#
loop_
_entity.id
_entity.type
_entity.pdbx_description
1 polymer ?
#
loop_
_entity_poly.entity_id
_entity_poly.type
_entity_poly.pdbx_seq_one_letter_code
_entity_poly.pdbx_strand_id
1 'polypeptide(L)'
;MRVKLLYHTDLGALKAVLSSKGIPFEPEALMDHVVYMFEIEDCSRITTHQLVRHRVASYDQESQRFSAATREGVVTPKSIESNEAAYKAFDEALKAVYASYEKMAAAGVPKEDARYILPGGIKTKLVMTLSARSLMHMVWQRTALQAQWEIRELAETLLSQAREATPDLWTKIIER
;
A
#
# COMPACT_ATOMS: atom_id res chain seq x y z
N MET A 1 -1.93 9.55 -2.92
CA MET A 1 -1.98 8.08 -3.05
C MET A 1 -3.29 7.69 -3.71
N ARG A 2 -3.26 6.71 -4.62
CA ARG A 2 -4.47 6.14 -5.23
C ARG A 2 -4.55 4.67 -4.86
N VAL A 3 -5.74 4.21 -4.50
CA VAL A 3 -6.00 2.81 -4.18
C VAL A 3 -7.20 2.37 -4.98
N LYS A 4 -7.11 1.23 -5.64
CA LYS A 4 -8.18 0.65 -6.45
C LYS A 4 -8.35 -0.82 -6.14
N LEU A 5 -9.53 -1.23 -5.73
CA LEU A 5 -9.91 -2.64 -5.62
C LEU A 5 -10.00 -3.23 -7.02
N LEU A 6 -9.12 -4.18 -7.33
CA LEU A 6 -9.06 -4.89 -8.60
C LEU A 6 -9.95 -6.14 -8.60
N TYR A 7 -10.01 -6.84 -7.47
CA TYR A 7 -10.76 -8.08 -7.32
C TYR A 7 -11.13 -8.31 -5.85
N HIS A 8 -12.26 -8.97 -5.61
CA HIS A 8 -12.58 -9.58 -4.33
C HIS A 8 -13.33 -10.90 -4.53
N THR A 9 -13.28 -11.79 -3.53
CA THR A 9 -14.12 -13.00 -3.54
C THR A 9 -15.60 -12.61 -3.60
N ASP A 10 -16.36 -13.25 -4.49
CA ASP A 10 -17.83 -13.17 -4.50
C ASP A 10 -18.37 -13.92 -3.28
N LEU A 11 -18.76 -13.15 -2.27
CA LEU A 11 -19.30 -13.67 -1.02
C LEU A 11 -20.64 -14.40 -1.23
N GLY A 12 -21.47 -13.95 -2.19
CA GLY A 12 -22.74 -14.59 -2.51
C GLY A 12 -22.54 -15.97 -3.12
N ALA A 13 -21.64 -16.08 -4.10
CA ALA A 13 -21.26 -17.35 -4.70
C ALA A 13 -20.66 -18.31 -3.66
N LEU A 14 -19.77 -17.82 -2.78
CA LEU A 14 -19.19 -18.62 -1.71
C LEU A 14 -20.27 -19.17 -0.76
N LYS A 15 -21.16 -18.31 -0.27
CA LYS A 15 -22.28 -18.69 0.60
C LYS A 15 -23.19 -19.72 -0.09
N ALA A 16 -23.50 -19.54 -1.38
CA ALA A 16 -24.33 -20.46 -2.15
C ALA A 16 -23.70 -21.86 -2.25
N VAL A 17 -22.39 -21.94 -2.50
CA VAL A 17 -21.67 -23.23 -2.54
C VAL A 17 -21.72 -23.93 -1.19
N LEU A 18 -21.43 -23.23 -0.09
CA LEU A 18 -21.45 -23.82 1.26
C LEU A 18 -22.84 -24.33 1.62
N SER A 19 -23.89 -23.53 1.38
CA SER A 19 -25.29 -23.92 1.59
C SER A 19 -25.67 -25.15 0.76
N SER A 20 -25.25 -25.24 -0.50
CA SER A 20 -25.53 -26.39 -1.37
C SER A 20 -24.92 -27.71 -0.86
N LYS A 21 -23.86 -27.61 -0.05
CA LYS A 21 -23.17 -28.75 0.58
C LYS A 21 -23.64 -29.01 2.01
N GLY A 22 -24.61 -28.25 2.53
CA GLY A 22 -25.08 -28.36 3.90
C GLY A 22 -24.02 -27.97 4.94
N ILE A 23 -23.01 -27.17 4.55
CA ILE A 23 -21.95 -26.72 5.45
C ILE A 23 -22.43 -25.44 6.14
N PRO A 24 -22.62 -25.45 7.48
CA PRO A 24 -22.98 -24.24 8.21
C PRO A 24 -21.81 -23.25 8.19
N PHE A 25 -22.12 -21.96 8.14
CA PHE A 25 -21.11 -20.90 8.20
C PHE A 25 -21.65 -19.67 8.94
N GLU A 26 -20.73 -18.98 9.61
CA GLU A 26 -20.94 -17.63 10.14
C GLU A 26 -20.12 -16.64 9.31
N PRO A 27 -20.56 -15.38 9.10
CA PRO A 27 -19.81 -14.40 8.33
C PRO A 27 -18.36 -14.23 8.79
N GLU A 28 -18.10 -14.20 10.10
CA GLU A 28 -16.77 -14.05 10.70
C GLU A 28 -15.82 -15.22 10.35
N ALA A 29 -16.37 -16.42 10.19
CA ALA A 29 -15.60 -17.61 9.81
C ALA A 29 -15.16 -17.55 8.32
N LEU A 30 -15.87 -16.77 7.50
CA LEU A 30 -15.54 -16.61 6.07
C LEU A 30 -14.41 -15.61 5.82
N MET A 31 -13.93 -14.86 6.82
CA MET A 31 -12.90 -13.84 6.64
C MET A 31 -11.58 -14.37 6.07
N ASP A 32 -11.24 -15.63 6.32
CA ASP A 32 -10.03 -16.25 5.76
C ASP A 32 -10.22 -16.69 4.30
N HIS A 33 -11.46 -16.84 3.86
CA HIS A 33 -11.83 -17.29 2.52
C HIS A 33 -12.19 -16.14 1.57
N VAL A 34 -12.45 -14.94 2.12
CA VAL A 34 -12.63 -13.72 1.34
C VAL A 34 -11.27 -13.05 1.15
N VAL A 35 -10.83 -12.92 -0.09
CA VAL A 35 -9.61 -12.22 -0.47
C VAL A 35 -9.93 -10.96 -1.25
N TYR A 36 -9.05 -9.97 -1.16
CA TYR A 36 -9.09 -8.73 -1.92
C TYR A 36 -7.76 -8.53 -2.61
N MET A 37 -7.79 -8.02 -3.83
CA MET A 37 -6.62 -7.58 -4.59
C MET A 37 -6.76 -6.08 -4.84
N PHE A 38 -5.75 -5.31 -4.42
CA PHE A 38 -5.71 -3.86 -4.57
C PHE A 38 -4.51 -3.46 -5.41
N GLU A 39 -4.72 -2.48 -6.28
CA GLU A 39 -3.66 -1.66 -6.87
C GLU A 39 -3.46 -0.42 -6.00
N ILE A 40 -2.20 -0.14 -5.66
CA ILE A 40 -1.79 0.99 -4.84
C ILE A 40 -0.75 1.77 -5.63
N GLU A 41 -1.03 3.04 -5.91
CA GLU A 41 -0.14 3.95 -6.63
C GLU A 41 0.12 5.22 -5.82
N ASP A 42 1.17 5.95 -6.18
CA ASP A 42 1.56 7.21 -5.57
C ASP A 42 1.76 7.12 -4.04
N CYS A 43 2.26 5.98 -3.54
CA CYS A 43 2.68 5.82 -2.16
C CYS A 43 4.21 5.82 -2.07
N SER A 44 4.76 6.22 -0.93
CA SER A 44 6.21 6.27 -0.73
C SER A 44 6.82 4.88 -0.52
N ARG A 45 8.10 4.72 -0.88
CA ARG A 45 8.87 3.54 -0.48
C ARG A 45 8.88 3.35 1.04
N ILE A 46 8.92 4.42 1.82
CA ILE A 46 8.79 4.39 3.29
C ILE A 46 7.51 3.65 3.72
N THR A 47 6.37 3.95 3.09
CA THR A 47 5.10 3.28 3.39
C THR A 47 5.12 1.83 2.93
N THR A 48 5.62 1.53 1.73
CA THR A 48 5.70 0.14 1.28
C THR A 48 6.62 -0.72 2.16
N HIS A 49 7.71 -0.15 2.68
CA HIS A 49 8.63 -0.87 3.55
C HIS A 49 8.03 -1.23 4.93
N GLN A 50 6.99 -0.49 5.36
CA GLN A 50 6.16 -0.87 6.51
C GLN A 50 5.05 -1.84 6.14
N LEU A 51 4.47 -1.68 4.94
CA LEU A 51 3.37 -2.49 4.43
C LEU A 51 3.80 -3.95 4.23
N VAL A 52 4.91 -4.20 3.55
CA VAL A 52 5.41 -5.56 3.23
C VAL A 52 5.83 -6.38 4.46
N ARG A 53 5.77 -5.79 5.66
CA ARG A 53 5.96 -6.50 6.93
C ARG A 53 4.72 -7.33 7.31
N HIS A 54 3.57 -7.09 6.68
CA HIS A 54 2.37 -7.90 6.81
C HIS A 54 2.50 -9.15 5.94
N ARG A 55 3.15 -10.18 6.49
CA ARG A 55 3.56 -11.40 5.76
C ARG A 55 2.40 -12.27 5.25
N VAL A 56 1.20 -12.13 5.80
CA VAL A 56 0.02 -12.90 5.36
C VAL A 56 -0.71 -12.13 4.27
N ALA A 57 0.03 -11.81 3.22
CA ALA A 57 -0.39 -11.11 2.02
C ALA A 57 0.60 -11.41 0.89
N SER A 58 0.19 -11.16 -0.35
CA SER A 58 1.03 -11.26 -1.56
C SER A 58 1.24 -9.87 -2.14
N TYR A 59 2.44 -9.60 -2.68
CA TYR A 59 2.83 -8.30 -3.19
C TYR A 59 3.52 -8.45 -4.55
N ASP A 60 3.16 -7.59 -5.50
CA ASP A 60 3.94 -7.33 -6.71
C ASP A 60 4.22 -5.83 -6.75
N GLN A 61 5.48 -5.45 -6.59
CA GLN A 61 5.89 -4.05 -6.46
C GLN A 61 6.81 -3.67 -7.60
N GLU A 62 6.62 -2.46 -8.13
CA GLU A 62 7.50 -1.93 -9.17
C GLU A 62 8.97 -2.01 -8.72
N SER A 63 9.85 -2.49 -9.59
CA SER A 63 11.27 -2.63 -9.31
C SER A 63 12.07 -1.45 -9.84
N GLN A 64 12.72 -0.71 -8.93
CA GLN A 64 13.70 0.33 -9.27
C GLN A 64 14.97 -0.20 -9.95
N ARG A 65 15.14 -1.52 -10.09
CA ARG A 65 16.22 -2.10 -10.91
C ARG A 65 15.94 -1.93 -12.40
N PHE A 66 14.66 -1.91 -12.78
CA PHE A 66 14.20 -1.90 -14.16
C PHE A 66 13.48 -0.59 -14.52
N SER A 67 12.71 0.01 -13.61
CA SER A 67 12.00 1.26 -13.84
C SER A 67 12.95 2.47 -13.78
N ALA A 68 12.67 3.48 -14.62
CA ALA A 68 13.33 4.79 -14.50
C ALA A 68 12.76 5.48 -13.26
N ALA A 69 13.39 5.26 -12.11
CA ALA A 69 12.94 5.73 -10.80
C ALA A 69 12.78 7.28 -10.73
N THR A 70 13.30 8.02 -11.70
CA THR A 70 13.30 9.48 -11.72
C THR A 70 11.99 10.13 -12.18
N ARG A 71 11.01 9.36 -12.70
CA ARG A 71 9.79 9.94 -13.29
C ARG A 71 8.57 10.08 -12.37
N GLU A 72 8.50 9.34 -11.26
CA GLU A 72 7.26 9.25 -10.47
C GLU A 72 7.15 10.30 -9.34
N GLY A 73 8.22 11.07 -9.10
CA GLY A 73 8.27 12.09 -8.04
C GLY A 73 8.38 11.49 -6.64
N VAL A 74 8.16 12.31 -5.62
CA VAL A 74 8.19 11.90 -4.21
C VAL A 74 6.86 12.20 -3.52
N VAL A 75 6.55 11.47 -2.46
CA VAL A 75 5.51 11.85 -1.52
C VAL A 75 6.08 12.92 -0.58
N THR A 76 5.50 14.10 -0.61
CA THR A 76 5.87 15.21 0.27
C THR A 76 4.93 15.23 1.47
N PRO A 77 5.42 15.09 2.70
CA PRO A 77 4.59 15.23 3.90
C PRO A 77 4.01 16.64 4.04
N LYS A 78 2.76 16.76 4.49
CA LYS A 78 2.10 18.05 4.74
C LYS A 78 2.90 19.01 5.64
N SER A 79 3.64 18.47 6.61
CA SER A 79 4.50 19.27 7.50
C SER A 79 5.68 19.93 6.78
N ILE A 80 6.11 19.36 5.66
CA ILE A 80 7.12 19.96 4.78
C ILE A 80 6.44 20.95 3.83
N GLU A 81 5.31 20.57 3.22
CA GLU A 81 4.56 21.45 2.31
C GLU A 81 4.09 22.75 2.98
N SER A 82 3.70 22.69 4.25
CA SER A 82 3.19 23.85 4.99
C SER A 82 4.28 24.81 5.49
N ASN A 83 5.56 24.50 5.30
CA ASN A 83 6.68 25.31 5.74
C ASN A 83 7.59 25.63 4.55
N GLU A 84 7.54 26.88 4.08
CA GLU A 84 8.25 27.31 2.88
C GLU A 84 9.77 27.05 2.94
N ALA A 85 10.41 27.33 4.08
CA ALA A 85 11.83 27.09 4.25
C ALA A 85 12.18 25.59 4.22
N ALA A 86 11.35 24.76 4.86
CA ALA A 86 11.52 23.31 4.84
C ALA A 86 11.27 22.73 3.44
N TYR A 87 10.23 23.19 2.75
CA TYR A 87 9.91 22.80 1.38
C TYR A 87 11.05 23.14 0.42
N LYS A 88 11.60 24.36 0.52
CA LYS A 88 12.75 24.78 -0.30
C LYS A 88 13.98 23.89 -0.07
N ALA A 89 14.34 23.64 1.18
CA ALA A 89 15.46 22.76 1.51
C ALA A 89 15.23 21.33 1.01
N PHE A 90 14.00 20.83 1.11
CA PHE A 90 13.60 19.52 0.61
C PHE A 90 13.72 19.43 -0.93
N ASP A 91 13.16 20.39 -1.65
CA ASP A 91 13.20 20.45 -3.12
C ASP A 91 14.64 20.58 -3.67
N GLU A 92 15.47 21.43 -3.05
CA GLU A 92 16.89 21.57 -3.41
C GLU A 92 17.65 20.24 -3.24
N ALA A 93 17.43 19.54 -2.12
CA ALA A 93 18.05 18.24 -1.87
C ALA A 93 17.60 17.19 -2.89
N LEU A 94 16.31 17.13 -3.23
CA LEU A 94 15.78 16.21 -4.23
C LEU A 94 16.40 16.44 -5.61
N LYS A 95 16.48 17.70 -6.05
CA LYS A 95 17.12 18.05 -7.32
C LYS A 95 18.57 17.60 -7.37
N ALA A 96 19.33 17.79 -6.28
CA ALA A 96 20.72 17.36 -6.19
C ALA A 96 20.85 15.83 -6.24
N VAL A 97 19.97 15.10 -5.55
CA VAL A 97 19.92 13.63 -5.55
C VAL A 97 19.61 13.08 -6.94
N TYR A 98 18.59 13.62 -7.62
CA TYR A 98 18.24 13.20 -8.98
C TYR A 98 19.34 13.52 -9.99
N ALA A 99 19.93 14.71 -9.92
CA ALA A 99 21.06 15.06 -10.77
C ALA A 99 22.26 14.12 -10.56
N SER A 100 22.51 13.71 -9.31
CA SER A 100 23.58 12.76 -8.97
C SER A 100 23.27 11.35 -9.48
N TYR A 101 22.02 10.89 -9.35
CA TYR A 101 21.56 9.63 -9.91
C TYR A 101 21.78 9.58 -11.43
N GLU A 102 21.36 10.62 -12.16
CA GLU A 102 21.51 10.68 -13.62
C GLU A 102 22.99 10.74 -14.03
N LYS A 103 23.84 11.46 -13.28
CA LYS A 103 25.30 11.46 -13.49
C LYS A 103 25.92 10.08 -13.31
N MET A 104 25.53 9.34 -12.26
CA MET A 104 26.02 7.97 -12.02
C MET A 104 25.57 7.03 -13.15
N ALA A 105 24.30 7.12 -13.56
CA ALA A 105 23.78 6.32 -14.67
C ALA A 105 24.51 6.64 -16.00
N ALA A 106 24.76 7.92 -16.28
CA ALA A 106 25.53 8.36 -17.45
C ALA A 106 27.01 7.90 -17.42
N ALA A 107 27.57 7.72 -16.22
CA ALA A 107 28.92 7.17 -16.02
C ALA A 107 28.97 5.63 -16.13
N GLY A 108 27.85 4.96 -16.46
CA GLY A 108 27.78 3.51 -16.64
C GLY A 108 27.52 2.72 -15.36
N VAL A 109 27.20 3.38 -14.23
CA VAL A 109 26.79 2.69 -13.01
C VAL A 109 25.45 1.99 -13.24
N PRO A 110 25.31 0.68 -12.94
CA PRO A 110 24.05 -0.02 -13.06
C PRO A 110 22.94 0.66 -12.25
N LYS A 111 21.72 0.71 -12.80
CA LYS A 111 20.56 1.35 -12.14
C LYS A 111 20.30 0.79 -10.74
N GLU A 112 20.56 -0.51 -10.53
CA GLU A 112 20.37 -1.17 -9.24
C GLU A 112 21.32 -0.69 -8.15
N ASP A 113 22.47 -0.13 -8.52
CA ASP A 113 23.45 0.48 -7.62
C ASP A 113 23.22 1.99 -7.52
N ALA A 114 23.01 2.66 -8.66
CA ALA A 114 22.76 4.11 -8.69
C ALA A 114 21.55 4.52 -7.84
N ARG A 115 20.52 3.67 -7.74
CA ARG A 115 19.32 3.93 -6.93
C ARG A 115 19.57 4.05 -5.42
N TYR A 116 20.74 3.67 -4.91
CA TYR A 116 21.05 3.76 -3.47
C TYR A 116 21.00 5.19 -2.94
N ILE A 117 21.15 6.19 -3.80
CA ILE A 117 21.01 7.61 -3.44
C ILE A 117 19.55 8.09 -3.39
N LEU A 118 18.61 7.34 -3.98
CA LEU A 118 17.22 7.77 -4.09
C LEU A 118 16.55 7.82 -2.71
N PRO A 119 15.72 8.84 -2.44
CA PRO A 119 15.12 9.02 -1.14
C PRO A 119 14.02 7.98 -0.90
N GLY A 120 13.81 7.57 0.34
CA GLY A 120 12.70 6.69 0.72
C GLY A 120 11.31 7.30 0.46
N GLY A 121 11.22 8.63 0.30
CA GLY A 121 9.99 9.32 -0.08
C GLY A 121 9.57 9.10 -1.54
N ILE A 122 10.41 8.48 -2.37
CA ILE A 122 10.10 8.25 -3.78
C ILE A 122 8.81 7.45 -3.95
N LYS A 123 7.98 7.91 -4.89
CA LYS A 123 6.73 7.22 -5.20
C LYS A 123 7.03 5.86 -5.82
N THR A 124 6.12 4.94 -5.57
CA THR A 124 6.12 3.60 -6.14
C THR A 124 4.67 3.17 -6.30
N LYS A 125 4.48 2.13 -7.11
CA LYS A 125 3.23 1.39 -7.22
C LYS A 125 3.42 -0.08 -6.88
N LEU A 126 2.35 -0.71 -6.41
CA LEU A 126 2.30 -2.15 -6.17
C LEU A 126 0.87 -2.70 -6.26
N VAL A 127 0.76 -3.99 -6.54
CA VAL A 127 -0.43 -4.79 -6.32
C VAL A 127 -0.28 -5.56 -5.02
N MET A 128 -1.32 -5.55 -4.19
CA MET A 128 -1.37 -6.30 -2.94
C MET A 128 -2.60 -7.21 -2.92
N THR A 129 -2.44 -8.47 -2.54
CA THR A 129 -3.55 -9.40 -2.28
C THR A 129 -3.51 -9.91 -0.85
N LEU A 130 -4.64 -9.88 -0.15
CA LEU A 130 -4.75 -10.36 1.23
C LEU A 130 -6.18 -10.80 1.58
N SER A 131 -6.32 -11.68 2.58
CA SER A 131 -7.64 -12.07 3.10
C SER A 131 -8.28 -10.96 3.93
N ALA A 132 -9.58 -11.03 4.16
CA ALA A 132 -10.28 -10.12 5.06
C ALA A 132 -9.72 -10.17 6.48
N ARG A 133 -9.33 -11.36 6.97
CA ARG A 133 -8.69 -11.49 8.29
C ARG A 133 -7.34 -10.75 8.33
N SER A 134 -6.50 -10.93 7.31
CA SER A 134 -5.22 -10.22 7.23
C SER A 134 -5.40 -8.70 7.12
N LEU A 135 -6.39 -8.26 6.34
CA LEU A 135 -6.74 -6.85 6.23
C LEU A 135 -7.17 -6.27 7.58
N MET A 136 -8.05 -6.96 8.31
CA MET A 136 -8.47 -6.55 9.65
C MET A 136 -7.27 -6.42 10.61
N HIS A 137 -6.38 -7.42 10.63
CA HIS A 137 -5.18 -7.39 11.45
C HIS A 137 -4.27 -6.20 11.09
N MET A 138 -4.04 -5.96 9.80
CA MET A 138 -3.26 -4.83 9.33
C MET A 138 -3.88 -3.51 9.75
N VAL A 139 -5.19 -3.34 9.57
CA VAL A 139 -5.93 -2.14 9.96
C VAL A 139 -5.77 -1.87 11.45
N TRP A 140 -5.93 -2.87 12.30
CA TRP A 140 -5.76 -2.70 13.75
C TRP A 140 -4.38 -2.17 14.14
N GLN A 141 -3.32 -2.63 13.48
CA GLN A 141 -1.96 -2.16 13.73
C GLN A 141 -1.66 -0.81 13.10
N ARG A 142 -2.17 -0.55 11.90
CA ARG A 142 -1.79 0.60 11.07
C ARG A 142 -2.69 1.82 11.25
N THR A 143 -3.82 1.67 11.92
CA THR A 143 -4.70 2.79 12.33
C THR A 143 -4.51 3.19 13.81
N ALA A 144 -3.45 2.71 14.45
CA ALA A 144 -3.07 3.20 15.77
C ALA A 144 -2.51 4.64 15.71
N LEU A 145 -2.69 5.42 16.78
CA LEU A 145 -2.31 6.85 16.82
C LEU A 145 -0.81 7.09 16.61
N GLN A 146 0.02 6.12 16.96
CA GLN A 146 1.47 6.15 16.74
C GLN A 146 1.91 5.72 15.32
N ALA A 147 1.01 5.18 14.48
CA ALA A 147 1.37 4.77 13.13
C ALA A 147 1.64 6.00 12.25
N GLN A 148 2.61 5.92 11.33
CA GLN A 148 2.87 6.99 10.37
C GLN A 148 1.59 7.34 9.58
N TRP A 149 1.37 8.62 9.33
CA TRP A 149 0.17 9.14 8.68
C TRP A 149 -0.15 8.46 7.33
N GLU A 150 0.86 8.20 6.49
CA GLU A 150 0.64 7.68 5.13
C GLU A 150 0.16 6.22 5.14
N ILE A 151 0.75 5.35 5.98
CA ILE A 151 0.28 3.96 6.11
C ILE A 151 -1.07 3.87 6.82
N ARG A 152 -1.38 4.85 7.68
CA ARG A 152 -2.71 4.97 8.30
C ARG A 152 -3.76 5.28 7.23
N GLU A 153 -3.53 6.29 6.41
CA GLU A 153 -4.41 6.65 5.28
C GLU A 153 -4.59 5.48 4.31
N LEU A 154 -3.52 4.72 4.05
CA LEU A 154 -3.59 3.52 3.21
C LEU A 154 -4.50 2.46 3.85
N ALA A 155 -4.29 2.14 5.12
CA ALA A 155 -5.07 1.14 5.83
C ALA A 155 -6.56 1.51 5.92
N GLU A 156 -6.86 2.78 6.17
CA GLU A 156 -8.23 3.32 6.18
C GLU A 156 -8.89 3.21 4.81
N THR A 157 -8.17 3.56 3.74
CA THR A 157 -8.67 3.48 2.36
C THR A 157 -8.95 2.04 1.94
N LEU A 158 -8.03 1.11 2.23
CA LEU A 158 -8.21 -0.31 1.94
C LEU A 158 -9.41 -0.90 2.68
N LEU A 159 -9.59 -0.53 3.95
CA LEU A 159 -10.75 -0.94 4.74
C LEU A 159 -12.05 -0.41 4.15
N SER A 160 -12.08 0.87 3.76
CA SER A 160 -13.27 1.50 3.19
C SER A 160 -13.73 0.75 1.94
N GLN A 161 -12.81 0.45 1.02
CA GLN A 161 -13.13 -0.29 -0.20
C GLN A 161 -13.55 -1.74 0.07
N ALA A 162 -12.93 -2.42 1.05
CA ALA A 162 -13.36 -3.77 1.44
C ALA A 162 -14.76 -3.79 2.06
N ARG A 163 -15.11 -2.77 2.86
CA ARG A 163 -16.44 -2.60 3.44
C ARG A 163 -17.51 -2.36 2.39
N GLU A 164 -17.20 -1.56 1.39
CA GLU A 164 -18.09 -1.32 0.25
C GLU A 164 -18.30 -2.58 -0.58
N ALA A 165 -17.24 -3.35 -0.81
CA ALA A 165 -17.30 -4.57 -1.63
C ALA A 165 -18.03 -5.74 -0.95
N THR A 166 -17.88 -5.91 0.36
CA THR A 166 -18.51 -7.03 1.09
C THR A 166 -19.12 -6.57 2.43
N PRO A 167 -20.17 -5.73 2.43
CA PRO A 167 -20.70 -5.10 3.64
C PRO A 167 -21.13 -6.09 4.73
N ASP A 168 -21.74 -7.21 4.33
CA ASP A 168 -22.16 -8.30 5.22
C ASP A 168 -21.02 -8.87 6.08
N LEU A 169 -19.78 -8.86 5.55
CA LEU A 169 -18.62 -9.42 6.23
C LEU A 169 -18.14 -8.49 7.35
N TRP A 170 -18.40 -7.19 7.23
CA TRP A 170 -17.86 -6.15 8.11
C TRP A 170 -18.89 -5.56 9.07
N THR A 171 -20.14 -6.07 9.09
CA THR A 171 -21.25 -5.47 9.84
C THR A 171 -21.08 -5.58 11.36
N LYS A 172 -20.50 -6.69 11.85
CA LYS A 172 -20.23 -6.92 13.30
C LYS A 172 -18.75 -6.76 13.66
N ILE A 173 -17.91 -6.49 12.66
CA ILE A 173 -16.47 -6.52 12.78
C ILE A 173 -15.98 -5.09 12.69
N ILE A 174 -15.31 -4.66 13.77
CA ILE A 174 -14.70 -3.34 14.02
C ILE A 174 -15.59 -2.44 14.90
N GLU A 175 -15.70 -2.82 16.16
CA GLU A 175 -15.58 -1.84 17.24
C GLU A 175 -14.26 -2.13 17.97
N ARG A 176 -13.54 -1.05 18.31
CA ARG A 176 -12.39 -1.11 19.22
C ARG A 176 -12.89 -1.26 20.65
#